data_AF-A0A968P6U5-F1
#
_entry.id   AF-A0A968P6U5-F1
#
_cell.length_a   1.000
_cell.length_b   1.000
_cell.length_c   1.000
_cell.angle_alpha   90.00
_cell.angle_beta   90.00
_cell.angle_gamma   90.00
#
_symmetry.space_group_name_H-M   'P 1'
#
loop_
_entity.id
_entity.type
_entity.pdbx_description
1 polymer ?
#
loop_
_entity_poly.entity_id
_entity_poly.type
_entity_poly.pdbx_seq_one_letter_code
_entity_poly.pdbx_strand_id
1 'polypeptide(L)' 'MSDVARGRFVWYDLMTPDPAGAEAFYTRLLGWGTEIWNPGAMPYTMFTNAGGAVGGHPRASPHKPST' A
#
# COMPACT_ATOMS: atom_id res chain seq x y z
N MET A 1 9.07 -27.83 7.42
CA MET A 1 8.83 -26.46 7.91
C MET A 1 9.68 -25.55 7.05
N SER A 2 9.08 -24.66 6.26
CA SER A 2 9.82 -23.79 5.34
C SER A 2 10.77 -22.90 6.14
N ASP A 3 12.05 -22.96 5.81
CA ASP A 3 13.06 -22.01 6.27
C ASP A 3 12.79 -20.66 5.61
N VAL A 4 11.86 -19.89 6.18
CA VAL A 4 11.70 -18.48 5.81
C VAL A 4 12.94 -17.78 6.34
N ALA A 5 13.96 -17.69 5.48
CA ALA A 5 15.23 -17.06 5.84
C ALA A 5 14.96 -15.67 6.44
N ARG A 6 15.44 -15.47 7.68
CA ARG A 6 15.29 -14.18 8.38
C ARG A 6 15.99 -13.08 7.58
N GLY A 7 15.36 -11.92 7.51
CA GLY A 7 15.88 -10.76 6.78
C GLY A 7 15.46 -10.66 5.31
N ARG A 8 14.59 -11.55 4.81
CA ARG A 8 13.95 -11.34 3.51
C ARG A 8 13.00 -10.14 3.58
N PHE A 9 12.93 -9.40 2.48
CA PHE A 9 11.95 -8.34 2.29
C PHE A 9 10.54 -8.92 2.29
N VAL A 10 9.63 -8.28 3.01
CA VAL A 10 8.24 -8.75 3.17
C VAL A 10 7.19 -7.67 2.91
N TRP A 11 7.56 -6.38 2.94
CA TRP A 11 6.60 -5.29 2.87
C TRP A 11 7.25 -3.95 2.53
N TYR A 12 6.51 -3.07 1.86
CA TYR A 12 6.84 -1.64 1.73
C TYR A 12 5.63 -0.75 1.95
N ASP A 13 5.89 0.44 2.48
CA ASP A 13 4.93 1.54 2.57
C ASP A 13 5.25 2.62 1.54
N LEU A 14 4.24 2.99 0.75
CA LEU A 14 4.32 4.08 -0.20
C LEU A 14 3.81 5.38 0.46
N MET A 15 4.70 6.33 0.67
CA MET A 15 4.37 7.69 1.10
C MET A 15 4.35 8.62 -0.10
N THR A 16 3.16 9.08 -0.49
CA THR A 16 2.94 9.94 -1.65
C THR A 16 1.91 11.03 -1.33
N PRO A 17 2.03 12.25 -1.90
CA PRO A 17 0.98 13.26 -1.81
C PRO A 17 -0.29 12.87 -2.58
N ASP A 18 -0.20 11.91 -3.51
CA ASP A 18 -1.32 11.43 -4.31
C ASP A 18 -1.44 9.89 -4.26
N PRO A 19 -2.10 9.35 -3.22
CA PRO A 19 -2.28 7.91 -3.11
C PRO A 19 -3.27 7.35 -4.13
N ALA A 20 -4.31 8.11 -4.50
CA ALA A 20 -5.28 7.67 -5.51
C ALA A 20 -4.62 7.52 -6.90
N GLY A 21 -3.74 8.44 -7.27
CA GLY A 21 -2.93 8.32 -8.48
C GLY A 21 -1.98 7.12 -8.43
N ALA A 22 -1.37 6.84 -7.28
CA ALA A 22 -0.53 5.66 -7.10
C ALA A 22 -1.33 4.35 -7.22
N GLU A 23 -2.53 4.28 -6.63
CA GLU A 23 -3.43 3.14 -6.79
C GLU A 23 -3.75 2.89 -8.27
N ALA A 24 -4.18 3.92 -8.99
CA ALA A 24 -4.50 3.81 -10.42
C ALA A 24 -3.28 3.40 -11.25
N PHE A 25 -2.09 3.90 -10.91
CA PHE A 25 -0.85 3.57 -11.63
C PHE A 25 -0.46 2.11 -11.44
N TYR A 26 -0.33 1.64 -10.19
CA TYR A 26 0.15 0.27 -9.91
C TYR A 26 -0.86 -0.81 -10.30
N THR A 27 -2.16 -0.55 -10.12
CA THR A 27 -3.21 -1.49 -10.56
C THR A 27 -3.19 -1.67 -12.08
N ARG A 28 -3.01 -0.59 -12.85
CA ARG A 28 -2.92 -0.65 -14.31
C ARG A 28 -1.60 -1.22 -14.82
N LEU A 29 -0.48 -0.81 -14.24
CA LEU A 29 0.85 -1.20 -14.72
C LEU A 29 1.17 -2.65 -14.40
N LEU A 30 0.83 -3.11 -13.20
CA LEU A 30 1.24 -4.41 -12.68
C LEU A 30 0.09 -5.42 -12.58
N GLY A 31 -1.15 -5.00 -12.85
CA GLY A 31 -2.33 -5.85 -12.67
C GLY A 31 -2.62 -6.17 -11.21
N TRP A 32 -2.12 -5.35 -10.28
CA TRP A 32 -2.35 -5.53 -8.85
C TRP A 32 -3.77 -5.13 -8.45
N GLY A 33 -4.25 -5.72 -7.36
CA GLY A 33 -5.46 -5.31 -6.68
C GLY A 33 -5.19 -4.35 -5.52
N THR A 34 -6.27 -3.86 -4.93
CA THR A 34 -6.23 -3.11 -3.68
C THR A 34 -7.23 -3.67 -2.66
N GLU A 35 -6.88 -3.60 -1.38
CA GLU A 35 -7.76 -3.97 -0.27
C GLU A 35 -7.66 -2.92 0.82
N ILE A 36 -8.79 -2.48 1.36
CA ILE A 36 -8.81 -1.53 2.48
C ILE A 36 -8.68 -2.31 3.78
N TRP A 37 -7.58 -2.07 4.48
CA TRP A 37 -7.36 -2.54 5.83
C TRP A 37 -7.69 -1.43 6.83
N ASN A 38 -8.58 -1.72 7.77
CA ASN A 38 -9.03 -0.79 8.82
C ASN A 38 -8.58 -1.24 10.22
N PRO A 39 -7.27 -1.20 10.54
CA PRO A 39 -6.77 -1.66 11.85
C PRO A 39 -7.04 -0.69 13.00
N GLY A 40 -7.60 0.50 12.73
CA GLY A 40 -7.79 1.53 13.76
C GLY A 40 -8.41 2.81 13.20
N ALA A 41 -7.97 3.96 13.73
CA ALA A 41 -8.58 5.26 13.45
C ALA A 41 -8.47 5.70 11.98
N MET A 42 -7.42 5.28 11.26
CA MET A 42 -7.18 5.70 9.87
C MET A 42 -7.17 4.49 8.92
N PRO A 43 -7.93 4.55 7.80
CA PRO A 43 -7.92 3.51 6.79
C PRO A 43 -6.55 3.46 6.10
N TYR A 44 -6.10 2.24 5.82
CA TYR A 44 -4.87 1.94 5.10
C TYR A 44 -5.20 1.10 3.86
N THR A 45 -4.69 1.47 2.69
CA THR A 45 -4.92 0.70 1.46
C THR A 45 -3.72 -0.20 1.21
N MET A 46 -3.95 -1.52 1.14
CA MET A 46 -2.97 -2.52 0.74
C MET A 46 -2.97 -2.71 -0.77
N PHE A 47 -1.79 -2.91 -1.36
CA PHE A 47 -1.61 -3.47 -2.70
C PHE A 47 -1.54 -4.99 -2.63
N THR A 48 -2.29 -5.66 -3.50
CA THR A 48 -2.39 -7.13 -3.55
C THR A 48 -1.99 -7.68 -4.91
N ASN A 49 -1.37 -8.86 -4.90
CA ASN A 49 -1.14 -9.65 -6.10
C ASN A 49 -1.58 -11.11 -5.87
N ALA A 50 -1.30 -12.01 -6.82
CA ALA A 50 -1.68 -13.43 -6.70
C ALA A 50 -1.12 -14.14 -5.45
N GLY A 51 -0.03 -13.62 -4.85
CA GLY A 51 0.59 -14.13 -3.63
C GLY A 51 0.07 -13.48 -2.34
N GLY A 52 -0.88 -12.54 -2.42
CA GLY A 52 -1.43 -11.81 -1.27
C GLY A 52 -0.99 -10.34 -1.24
N ALA A 53 -1.07 -9.74 -0.05
CA ALA A 53 -0.70 -8.34 0.14
C ALA A 53 0.83 -8.16 0.12
N VAL A 54 1.31 -7.12 -0.57
CA VAL A 54 2.75 -6.87 -0.80
C VAL A 54 3.26 -5.54 -0.29
N GLY A 55 2.35 -4.64 0.05
CA GLY A 55 2.65 -3.28 0.47
C GLY A 55 1.36 -2.48 0.61
N GLY A 56 1.49 -1.17 0.77
CA GLY A 56 0.32 -0.29 0.78
C GLY A 56 0.68 1.16 1.02
N HIS A 57 -0.33 1.98 1.28
CA HIS A 57 -0.16 3.37 1.64
C HIS A 57 -1.21 3.80 2.67
N PRO A 58 -0.88 4.78 3.53
CA PRO A 58 -1.90 5.46 4.33
C PRO A 58 -2.81 6.29 3.42
N ARG A 59 -4.04 6.54 3.85
CA ARG A 59 -4.88 7.57 3.21
C ARG A 59 -4.15 8.91 3.21
N ALA A 60 -4.30 9.69 2.12
CA ALA A 60 -3.80 11.05 2.07
C ALA A 60 -4.32 11.86 3.25
N SER A 61 -3.42 12.49 4.00
CA SER A 61 -3.82 13.57 4.90
C SER A 61 -4.32 14.73 4.03
N PRO A 62 -5.39 15.44 4.42
CA PRO A 62 -5.78 16.66 3.74
C PRO A 62 -4.57 17.59 3.64
N HIS A 63 -4.22 17.99 2.42
CA HIS A 63 -3.14 18.95 2.21
C HIS A 63 -3.49 20.23 2.97
N LYS A 64 -2.68 20.63 3.96
CA LYS A 64 -2.75 21.98 4.51
C LYS A 64 -2.14 22.91 3.47
N PRO A 65 -2.87 23.91 2.96
CA PRO A 65 -2.28 24.91 2.07
C PRO A 65 -1.08 25.55 2.77
N SER A 66 0.02 25.71 2.03
CA SER A 66 1.15 26.52 2.51
C SER A 66 0.70 27.97 2.51
N THR A 67 0.69 28.63 3.67
CA THR A 67 0.41 30.06 3.82
C THR A 67 1.51 30.91 3.19
#